data_AF-A0A7V2QDL1-F1
#
_entry.id   AF-A0A7V2QDL1-F1
#
_cell.length_a   1.000
_cell.length_b   1.000
_cell.length_c   1.000
_cell.angle_alpha   90.00
_cell.angle_beta   90.00
_cell.angle_gamma   90.00
#
_symmetry.space_group_name_H-M   'P 1'
#
loop_
_entity.id
_entity.type
_entity.pdbx_description
1 polymer ?
#
loop_
_entity_poly.entity_id
_entity_poly.type
_entity_poly.pdbx_seq_one_letter_code
_entity_poly.pdbx_strand_id
1 'polypeptide(L)'
;MRKTVVLLLFLVLLTVPALAQSGGGYDLSWWTVDGGGWTFSTGGGYALGGTIGQADPGEASGGTYTLLGGFWPSGATAGSKVYLPLILRNFP
;
A
#
# COMPACT_ATOMS: atom_id res chain seq x y z
N MET A 1 21.12 35.79 46.67
CA MET A 1 21.87 35.81 45.40
C MET A 1 22.55 34.48 45.09
N ARG A 2 23.46 33.97 45.94
CA ARG A 2 24.19 32.71 45.67
C ARG A 2 23.28 31.48 45.47
N LYS A 3 22.23 31.32 46.29
CA LYS A 3 21.26 30.21 46.19
C LYS A 3 20.37 30.29 44.93
N THR A 4 20.00 31.50 44.53
CA THR A 4 19.17 31.76 43.35
C THR A 4 19.91 31.42 42.05
N VAL A 5 21.20 31.74 41.98
CA VAL A 5 22.06 31.39 40.84
C VAL A 5 22.22 29.88 40.71
N VAL A 6 22.40 29.16 41.83
CA VAL A 6 22.50 27.69 41.84
C VAL A 6 21.19 27.05 41.37
N LEU A 7 20.03 27.57 41.80
CA LEU A 7 18.72 27.06 41.38
C LEU A 7 18.48 27.29 39.88
N LEU A 8 18.85 28.47 39.36
CA LEU A 8 18.73 28.77 37.93
C LEU A 8 19.65 27.90 37.08
N LEU A 9 20.88 27.66 37.52
CA LEU A 9 21.79 26.72 36.86
C LEU A 9 21.20 25.29 36.85
N PHE A 10 20.62 24.85 37.96
CA PHE A 10 19.99 23.54 38.04
C PHE A 10 18.78 23.41 37.09
N LEU A 11 17.99 24.48 36.94
CA LEU A 11 16.87 24.51 35.99
C LEU A 11 17.32 24.47 34.53
N VAL A 12 18.44 25.13 34.19
CA VAL A 12 19.01 25.09 32.82
C VAL A 12 19.60 23.72 32.50
N LEU A 13 20.08 22.98 33.49
CA LEU A 13 20.55 21.60 33.32
C LEU A 13 19.40 20.59 33.11
N LEU A 14 18.16 20.94 33.47
CA LEU A 14 16.98 20.08 33.24
C LEU A 14 16.42 20.18 31.81
N THR A 15 16.92 21.10 30.97
CA THR A 15 16.35 21.39 29.64
C THR A 15 17.13 20.83 28.45
N VAL A 16 18.13 19.97 28.64
CA VAL A 16 18.87 19.34 27.53
C VAL A 16 19.20 17.86 27.83
N PRO A 17 18.94 16.89 26.92
CA PRO A 17 18.63 17.02 25.50
C PRO A 17 17.19 16.64 25.13
N ALA A 18 16.63 17.34 24.14
CA ALA A 18 15.70 16.71 23.23
C ALA A 18 16.48 15.58 22.54
N LEU A 19 16.38 14.37 23.09
CA LEU A 19 16.86 13.17 22.43
C LEU A 19 16.23 13.21 21.04
N ALA A 20 17.07 13.35 20.00
CA ALA A 20 16.63 13.16 18.64
C ALA A 20 15.87 11.83 18.64
N GLN A 21 14.56 11.86 18.41
CA GLN A 21 13.74 10.66 18.40
C GLN A 21 14.27 9.79 17.26
N SER A 22 15.15 8.84 17.56
CA SER A 22 15.36 7.69 16.69
C SER A 22 14.04 6.91 16.78
N GLY A 23 13.19 7.04 15.76
CA GLY A 23 11.93 6.29 15.68
C GLY A 23 12.27 4.81 15.93
N GLY A 24 11.72 4.23 17.01
CA GLY A 24 12.25 3.05 17.71
C GLY A 24 12.59 1.82 16.85
N GLY A 25 11.95 0.67 17.09
CA GLY A 25 12.15 -0.53 16.25
C GLY A 25 11.44 -0.46 14.90
N TYR A 26 10.94 0.72 14.51
CA TYR A 26 10.16 0.92 13.31
C TYR A 26 11.06 1.41 12.19
N ASP A 27 11.07 0.67 11.08
CA ASP A 27 11.73 1.11 9.86
C ASP A 27 10.90 2.21 9.19
N LEU A 28 11.47 3.41 9.10
CA LEU A 28 10.89 4.58 8.46
C LEU A 28 11.57 4.91 7.12
N SER A 29 12.28 3.94 6.53
CA SER A 29 12.82 4.06 5.18
C SER A 29 11.70 4.36 4.19
N TRP A 30 11.98 5.22 3.21
CA TRP A 30 11.01 5.55 2.17
C TRP A 30 10.66 4.29 1.36
N TRP A 31 9.37 4.06 1.15
CA TRP A 31 8.85 2.95 0.33
C TRP A 31 7.60 3.39 -0.43
N THR A 32 7.34 2.72 -1.56
CA THR A 32 6.08 2.78 -2.32
C THR A 32 5.42 1.41 -2.31
N VAL A 33 4.10 1.36 -2.13
CA VAL A 33 3.30 0.18 -2.50
C VAL A 33 2.72 0.48 -3.87
N ASP A 34 3.41 0.02 -4.89
CA ASP A 34 3.07 0.25 -6.31
C ASP A 34 1.97 -0.71 -6.80
N GLY A 35 1.07 -1.07 -5.90
CA GLY A 35 0.03 -2.07 -6.11
C GLY A 35 0.29 -3.38 -5.38
N GLY A 36 -0.79 -4.12 -5.13
CA GLY A 36 -0.74 -5.40 -4.45
C GLY A 36 -2.13 -5.99 -4.28
N GLY A 37 -2.22 -7.26 -3.94
CA GLY A 37 -3.50 -7.91 -3.67
C GLY A 37 -3.36 -9.24 -2.97
N TRP A 38 -4.42 -9.62 -2.30
CA TRP A 38 -4.56 -10.93 -1.69
C TRP A 38 -5.59 -11.70 -2.49
N THR A 39 -5.19 -12.81 -3.08
CA THR A 39 -6.10 -13.68 -3.85
C THR A 39 -6.85 -14.66 -2.95
N PHE A 40 -6.41 -14.89 -1.70
CA PHE A 40 -6.88 -16.03 -0.90
C PHE A 40 -7.02 -15.73 0.61
N SER A 41 -8.05 -14.96 1.00
CA SER A 41 -8.50 -14.98 2.38
C SER A 41 -9.63 -16.02 2.47
N THR A 42 -9.37 -17.17 3.06
CA THR A 42 -10.31 -18.29 3.11
C THR A 42 -10.93 -18.45 4.48
N GLY A 43 -12.24 -18.70 4.56
CA GLY A 43 -12.97 -18.95 5.80
C GLY A 43 -14.26 -19.72 5.55
N GLY A 44 -14.40 -20.90 6.17
CA GLY A 44 -15.52 -21.80 5.88
C GLY A 44 -15.56 -22.20 4.41
N GLY A 45 -16.72 -22.05 3.76
CA GLY A 45 -16.89 -22.30 2.32
C GLY A 45 -16.60 -21.10 1.41
N TYR A 46 -16.05 -20.01 1.96
CA TYR A 46 -15.85 -18.76 1.22
C TYR A 46 -14.38 -18.44 1.02
N ALA A 47 -14.09 -17.83 -0.13
CA ALA A 47 -12.81 -17.21 -0.43
C ALA A 47 -13.05 -15.74 -0.80
N LEU A 48 -12.26 -14.85 -0.22
CA LEU A 48 -12.25 -13.42 -0.52
C LEU A 48 -10.89 -13.05 -1.08
N GLY A 49 -10.91 -12.36 -2.23
CA GLY A 49 -9.73 -11.73 -2.82
C GLY A 49 -9.94 -10.24 -2.98
N GLY A 50 -8.87 -9.46 -2.91
CA GLY A 50 -8.88 -8.02 -3.10
C GLY A 50 -7.52 -7.50 -3.58
N THR A 51 -7.51 -6.34 -4.21
CA THR A 51 -6.30 -5.64 -4.67
C THR A 51 -6.40 -4.16 -4.41
N ILE A 52 -5.25 -3.50 -4.24
CA ILE A 52 -5.11 -2.06 -4.12
C ILE A 52 -4.17 -1.59 -5.24
N GLY A 53 -4.51 -0.48 -5.90
CA GLY A 53 -3.66 0.14 -6.92
C GLY A 53 -3.54 -0.69 -8.21
N GLN A 54 -4.66 -1.02 -8.86
CA GLN A 54 -4.61 -1.59 -10.21
C GLN A 54 -4.36 -0.46 -11.22
N ALA A 55 -3.30 -0.57 -12.02
CA ALA A 55 -3.08 0.32 -13.16
C ALA A 55 -4.08 -0.01 -14.28
N ASP A 56 -4.64 1.02 -14.90
CA ASP A 56 -5.59 0.94 -16.01
C ASP A 56 -6.72 -0.11 -15.83
N PRO A 57 -7.44 -0.12 -14.70
CA PRO A 57 -8.47 -1.13 -14.47
C PRO A 57 -9.69 -0.84 -15.36
N GLY A 58 -10.23 -1.88 -15.99
CA GLY A 58 -11.44 -1.79 -16.79
C GLY A 58 -11.32 -2.43 -18.17
N GLU A 59 -12.37 -2.29 -18.96
CA GLU A 59 -12.45 -2.82 -20.32
C GLU A 59 -12.22 -1.71 -21.34
N ALA A 60 -11.37 -1.97 -22.32
CA ALA A 60 -11.25 -1.18 -23.54
C ALA A 60 -11.55 -2.06 -24.76
N SER A 61 -12.34 -1.56 -25.70
CA SER A 61 -12.73 -2.30 -26.91
C SER A 61 -12.45 -1.52 -28.19
N GLY A 62 -12.15 -2.24 -29.27
CA GLY A 62 -11.87 -1.67 -30.59
C GLY A 62 -11.96 -2.72 -31.69
N GLY A 63 -12.91 -2.58 -32.61
CA GLY A 63 -13.17 -3.58 -33.65
C GLY A 63 -13.60 -4.91 -33.03
N THR A 64 -12.89 -6.00 -33.35
CA THR A 64 -13.13 -7.35 -32.80
C THR A 64 -12.29 -7.68 -31.57
N TYR A 65 -11.62 -6.68 -31.00
CA TYR A 65 -10.68 -6.85 -29.89
C TYR A 65 -11.22 -6.21 -28.61
N THR A 66 -10.99 -6.90 -27.51
CA THR A 66 -11.25 -6.43 -26.16
C THR A 66 -9.97 -6.58 -25.34
N LEU A 67 -9.54 -5.50 -24.70
CA LEU A 67 -8.46 -5.46 -23.73
C LEU A 67 -9.07 -5.29 -22.34
N LEU A 68 -8.71 -6.20 -21.45
CA LEU A 68 -9.06 -6.08 -20.04
C LEU A 68 -7.80 -5.69 -19.25
N GLY A 69 -7.87 -4.54 -18.60
CA GLY A 69 -6.80 -3.99 -17.77
C GLY A 69 -7.04 -4.24 -16.28
N GLY A 70 -5.97 -4.06 -15.50
CA GLY A 70 -5.95 -4.35 -14.07
C GLY A 70 -5.56 -5.79 -13.71
N PHE A 71 -5.27 -6.00 -12.42
CA PHE A 71 -4.93 -7.30 -11.84
C PHE A 71 -6.13 -8.26 -11.75
N TRP A 72 -7.33 -7.70 -11.53
CA TRP A 72 -8.60 -8.42 -11.59
C TRP A 72 -9.43 -7.79 -12.72
N PRO A 73 -9.32 -8.28 -13.96
CA PRO A 73 -10.07 -7.74 -15.06
C PRO A 73 -11.58 -7.83 -14.78
N SER A 74 -12.27 -6.69 -14.79
CA SER A 74 -13.72 -6.63 -14.57
C SER A 74 -14.44 -7.04 -15.86
N GLY A 75 -14.72 -8.32 -16.01
CA GLY A 75 -15.38 -8.86 -17.19
C GLY A 75 -15.44 -10.37 -17.13
N ALA A 76 -16.42 -10.98 -17.81
CA ALA A 76 -16.82 -12.38 -17.70
C ALA A 76 -15.75 -13.43 -18.13
N THR A 77 -14.46 -13.12 -18.13
CA THR A 77 -13.40 -14.13 -18.12
C THR A 77 -13.25 -14.74 -16.72
N ALA A 78 -14.28 -15.45 -16.27
CA ALA A 78 -14.30 -16.18 -15.00
C ALA A 78 -13.28 -17.34 -14.90
N GLY A 79 -12.27 -17.41 -15.78
CA GLY A 79 -11.34 -18.54 -15.89
C GLY A 79 -9.85 -18.18 -16.02
N SER A 80 -9.48 -16.90 -16.19
CA SER A 80 -8.09 -16.54 -16.46
C SER A 80 -7.46 -15.84 -15.25
N LYS A 81 -6.63 -16.56 -14.49
CA LYS A 81 -5.74 -15.97 -13.49
C LYS A 81 -4.47 -15.48 -14.19
N VAL A 82 -4.58 -14.36 -14.90
CA VAL A 82 -3.47 -13.77 -15.65
C VAL A 82 -3.14 -12.42 -15.03
N TYR A 83 -1.91 -12.30 -14.53
CA TYR A 83 -1.41 -11.10 -13.85
C TYR A 83 -0.75 -10.10 -14.81
N LEU A 84 -1.08 -10.21 -16.10
CA LEU A 84 -0.57 -9.43 -17.23
C LEU A 84 -1.77 -8.95 -18.06
N PRO A 85 -1.64 -7.85 -18.82
CA PRO A 85 -2.68 -7.40 -19.73
C PRO A 85 -3.14 -8.53 -20.67
N LEU A 86 -4.45 -8.74 -20.76
CA LEU A 86 -5.05 -9.81 -21.56
C LEU A 86 -5.80 -9.23 -22.77
N ILE A 87 -5.35 -9.60 -23.97
CA ILE A 87 -6.01 -9.24 -25.23
C ILE A 87 -6.83 -10.44 -25.70
N LEU A 88 -8.12 -10.23 -25.90
CA LEU A 88 -9.06 -11.23 -26.38
C LEU A 88 -9.55 -10.87 -27.78
N ARG A 89 -9.84 -11.90 -28.57
CA ARG A 89 -10.43 -11.77 -29.91
C ARG A 89 -11.77 -12.50 -29.91
N ASN A 90 -12.82 -11.85 -30.41
CA ASN A 90 -14.19 -12.37 -30.45
C ASN A 90 -14.78 -12.66 -29.05
N PHE A 91 -14.55 -11.78 -28.06
CA PHE A 91 -15.21 -11.90 -26.75
C PHE A 91 -16.72 -11.58 -26.89
N PRO A 92 -17.63 -12.39 -26.31
CA PRO A 92 -19.08 -12.20 -26.44
C PRO A 92 -19.61 -10.96 -25.71
#